data_AF-A0A2K3N3L0-F1
#
_entry.id   AF-A0A2K3N3L0-F1
#
_cell.length_a   1.000
_cell.length_b   1.000
_cell.length_c   1.000
_cell.angle_alpha   90.00
_cell.angle_beta   90.00
_cell.angle_gamma   90.00
#
_symmetry.space_group_name_H-M   'P 1'
#
loop_
_entity.id
_entity.type
_entity.pdbx_description
1 polymer ?
#
loop_
_entity_poly.entity_id
_entity_poly.type
_entity_poly.pdbx_seq_one_letter_code
_entity_poly.pdbx_strand_id
1 'polypeptide(L)'
;MTLIEAFDAAVNELGAQNVKVLLDNQVSEPKWWLCDDYDENGFFHDSHFDPQEWIHGLTLAANHFSEYHTIVAMSLRNELHGPRQNLKDWYKYMSQAALAIHKVNPNVLVVISGLNYDTELQFLRNKPLKLDFHRQVPTFAKEESR
;
A
#
# COMPACT_ATOMS: atom_id res chain seq x y z
N MET A 1 -27.48 -0.21 1.74
CA MET A 1 -26.21 0.04 1.05
C MET A 1 -25.29 0.77 2.00
N THR A 2 -24.37 0.04 2.60
CA THR A 2 -23.26 0.59 3.38
C THR A 2 -22.18 1.11 2.42
N LEU A 3 -21.21 1.88 2.94
CA LEU A 3 -20.09 2.38 2.12
C LEU A 3 -19.29 1.24 1.47
N ILE A 4 -19.11 0.13 2.19
CA ILE A 4 -18.39 -1.05 1.71
C ILE A 4 -19.18 -1.72 0.58
N GLU A 5 -20.49 -1.90 0.74
CA GLU A 5 -21.35 -2.48 -0.30
C GLU A 5 -21.36 -1.62 -1.59
N ALA A 6 -21.33 -0.29 -1.44
CA ALA A 6 -21.23 0.62 -2.57
C ALA A 6 -19.90 0.48 -3.32
N PHE A 7 -18.81 0.32 -2.57
CA PHE A 7 -17.47 0.13 -3.14
C PHE A 7 -17.33 -1.23 -3.82
N ASP A 8 -17.86 -2.29 -3.21
CA ASP A 8 -17.91 -3.63 -3.80
C ASP A 8 -18.70 -3.65 -5.10
N ALA A 9 -19.85 -2.97 -5.14
CA ALA A 9 -20.63 -2.83 -6.37
C ALA A 9 -19.83 -2.11 -7.47
N ALA A 10 -19.12 -1.04 -7.14
CA ALA A 10 -18.29 -0.32 -8.10
C ALA A 10 -17.14 -1.19 -8.64
N VAL A 11 -16.43 -1.90 -7.78
CA VAL A 11 -15.34 -2.82 -8.18
C VAL A 11 -15.86 -3.97 -9.04
N ASN A 12 -17.04 -4.51 -8.71
CA ASN A 12 -17.68 -5.58 -9.49
C ASN A 12 -18.05 -5.11 -10.90
N GLU A 13 -18.65 -3.92 -11.04
CA GLU A 13 -19.00 -3.36 -12.34
C GLU A 13 -17.76 -3.05 -13.19
N LEU A 14 -16.69 -2.54 -12.57
CA LEU A 14 -15.41 -2.33 -13.25
C LEU A 14 -14.79 -3.65 -13.72
N GLY A 15 -14.89 -4.70 -12.90
CA GLY A 15 -14.48 -6.05 -13.25
C GLY A 15 -15.27 -6.64 -14.41
N ALA A 16 -16.59 -6.44 -14.44
CA ALA A 16 -17.45 -6.86 -15.54
C ALA A 16 -17.09 -6.18 -16.86
N GLN A 17 -16.57 -4.94 -16.80
CA GLN A 17 -16.06 -4.20 -17.95
C GLN A 17 -14.57 -4.47 -18.26
N ASN A 18 -13.95 -5.44 -17.58
CA ASN A 18 -12.53 -5.78 -17.73
C ASN A 18 -11.57 -4.60 -17.45
N VAL A 19 -12.00 -3.67 -16.59
CA VAL A 19 -11.20 -2.53 -16.13
C VAL A 19 -10.46 -2.94 -14.85
N LYS A 20 -9.14 -2.75 -14.84
CA LYS A 20 -8.31 -3.04 -13.68
C LYS A 20 -8.37 -1.90 -12.67
N VAL A 21 -8.45 -2.24 -11.39
CA VAL A 21 -8.56 -1.28 -10.30
C VAL A 21 -7.27 -1.23 -9.49
N LEU A 22 -6.82 0.00 -9.20
CA LEU A 22 -5.77 0.29 -8.23
C LEU A 22 -6.45 0.96 -7.03
N LEU A 23 -6.32 0.37 -5.84
CA LEU A 23 -6.80 0.98 -4.61
C LEU A 23 -5.77 1.97 -4.11
N ASP A 24 -6.18 3.21 -3.83
CA ASP A 24 -5.29 4.24 -3.33
C ASP A 24 -5.70 4.71 -1.93
N ASN A 25 -4.74 4.68 -1.00
CA ASN A 25 -4.94 5.24 0.33
C ASN A 25 -4.59 6.73 0.30
N GLN A 26 -5.60 7.55 0.03
CA GLN A 26 -5.38 8.96 -0.28
C GLN A 26 -5.22 9.86 0.96
N VAL A 27 -5.98 9.62 2.04
CA VAL A 27 -5.91 10.45 3.26
C VAL A 27 -6.39 9.68 4.50
N SER A 28 -5.80 9.95 5.67
CA SER A 28 -6.27 9.40 6.96
C SER A 28 -7.48 10.16 7.50
N GLU A 29 -7.43 11.49 7.48
CA GLU A 29 -8.55 12.34 7.85
C GLU A 29 -8.91 13.25 6.66
N PRO A 30 -10.13 13.16 6.10
CA PRO A 30 -10.53 13.98 4.96
C PRO A 30 -10.65 15.46 5.37
N LYS A 31 -9.52 16.16 5.38
CA LYS A 31 -9.47 17.62 5.49
C LYS A 31 -9.61 18.26 4.11
N TRP A 32 -10.14 19.48 4.10
CA TRP A 32 -10.45 20.25 2.88
C TRP A 32 -9.23 20.67 2.04
N TRP A 33 -7.99 20.41 2.51
CA TRP A 33 -6.78 20.86 1.86
C TRP A 33 -5.65 19.81 2.01
N LEU A 34 -5.30 19.15 0.90
CA LEU A 34 -4.26 18.11 0.82
C LEU A 34 -2.88 18.67 0.44
N CYS A 35 -2.72 20.00 0.41
CA CYS A 35 -1.53 20.70 -0.09
C CYS A 35 -0.99 21.73 0.92
N ASP A 36 -1.07 21.43 2.22
CA ASP A 36 -0.47 22.28 3.25
C ASP A 36 0.48 21.45 4.12
N ASP A 37 1.72 21.92 4.28
CA ASP A 37 2.77 21.25 5.05
C ASP A 37 2.47 21.16 6.56
N TYR A 38 1.39 21.79 7.01
CA TYR A 38 0.93 21.86 8.40
C TYR A 38 -0.39 21.09 8.66
N ASP A 39 -0.81 20.22 7.75
CA ASP A 39 -2.08 19.50 7.88
C ASP A 39 -2.11 18.43 8.99
N GLU A 40 -0.96 18.19 9.64
CA GLU A 40 -0.71 17.16 10.66
C GLU A 40 -1.13 15.75 10.16
N ASN A 41 -1.06 15.52 8.85
CA ASN A 41 -1.38 14.27 8.16
C ASN A 41 -0.30 13.81 7.17
N GLY A 42 0.70 14.65 6.89
CA GLY A 42 1.72 14.42 5.87
C GLY A 42 2.72 13.30 6.18
N PHE A 43 3.05 13.01 7.44
CA PHE A 43 4.08 12.02 7.78
C PHE A 43 3.79 11.16 9.03
N PHE A 44 4.37 9.96 9.07
CA PHE A 44 4.14 8.97 10.13
C PHE A 44 4.36 9.57 11.53
N HIS A 45 3.43 9.32 12.46
CA HIS A 45 3.37 9.90 13.83
C HIS A 45 2.94 11.37 13.90
N ASP A 46 2.39 11.94 12.84
CA ASP A 46 1.61 13.17 12.99
C ASP A 46 0.31 12.90 13.77
N SER A 47 -0.30 13.94 14.33
CA SER A 47 -1.46 13.85 15.24
C SER A 47 -2.64 13.08 14.63
N HIS A 48 -2.75 13.04 13.31
CA HIS A 48 -3.81 12.37 12.56
C HIS A 48 -3.32 11.20 11.69
N PHE A 49 -2.03 10.82 11.81
CA PHE A 49 -1.48 9.70 11.06
C PHE A 49 -0.73 8.69 11.95
N ASP A 50 -1.51 7.77 12.51
CA ASP A 50 -0.97 6.60 13.23
C ASP A 50 -0.54 5.50 12.23
N PRO A 51 0.75 5.13 12.19
CA PRO A 51 1.25 4.09 11.30
C PRO A 51 0.64 2.70 11.57
N GLN A 52 0.26 2.38 12.81
CA GLN A 52 -0.35 1.09 13.14
C GLN A 52 -1.79 1.01 12.65
N GLU A 53 -2.57 2.07 12.84
CA GLU A 53 -3.93 2.15 12.31
C GLU A 53 -3.93 2.10 10.79
N TRP A 54 -2.99 2.80 10.16
CA TRP A 54 -2.80 2.77 8.71
C TRP A 54 -2.46 1.36 8.18
N ILE A 55 -1.48 0.66 8.78
CA ILE A 55 -1.15 -0.72 8.39
C ILE A 55 -2.35 -1.63 8.59
N HIS A 56 -3.11 -1.44 9.68
CA HIS A 56 -4.30 -2.24 9.95
C HIS A 56 -5.39 -2.02 8.90
N GLY A 57 -5.70 -0.76 8.56
CA GLY A 57 -6.68 -0.41 7.53
C GLY A 57 -6.30 -0.95 6.14
N LEU A 58 -5.03 -0.84 5.76
CA LEU A 58 -4.50 -1.43 4.53
C LEU A 58 -4.64 -2.96 4.50
N THR A 59 -4.40 -3.62 5.62
CA THR A 59 -4.52 -5.08 5.75
C THR A 59 -5.98 -5.51 5.61
N LEU A 60 -6.92 -4.78 6.22
CA LEU A 60 -8.36 -5.05 6.10
C LEU A 60 -8.85 -4.89 4.65
N ALA A 61 -8.44 -3.81 3.97
CA ALA A 61 -8.75 -3.61 2.56
C ALA A 61 -8.16 -4.73 1.68
N ALA A 62 -6.88 -5.08 1.89
CA ALA A 62 -6.23 -6.16 1.15
C ALA A 62 -6.92 -7.52 1.37
N ASN A 63 -7.41 -7.78 2.59
CA ASN A 63 -8.16 -9.00 2.91
C ASN A 63 -9.52 -9.03 2.21
N HIS A 64 -10.28 -7.93 2.32
CA HIS A 64 -11.61 -7.81 1.73
C HIS A 64 -11.58 -7.96 0.20
N PHE A 65 -10.54 -7.42 -0.43
CA PHE A 65 -10.37 -7.48 -1.88
C PHE A 65 -9.51 -8.65 -2.38
N SER A 66 -9.14 -9.61 -1.51
CA SER A 66 -8.30 -10.74 -1.89
C SER A 66 -8.94 -11.67 -2.94
N GLU A 67 -10.27 -11.77 -2.94
CA GLU A 67 -11.03 -12.60 -3.89
C GLU A 67 -11.30 -11.87 -5.23
N TYR A 68 -11.11 -10.55 -5.27
CA TYR A 68 -11.41 -9.70 -6.42
C TYR A 68 -10.22 -9.60 -7.36
N HIS A 69 -10.24 -10.40 -8.43
CA HIS A 69 -9.20 -10.42 -9.47
C HIS A 69 -9.09 -9.12 -10.28
N THR A 70 -10.11 -8.26 -10.18
CA THR A 70 -10.15 -6.91 -10.75
C THR A 70 -9.10 -5.99 -10.13
N ILE A 71 -8.77 -6.21 -8.85
CA ILE A 71 -7.84 -5.36 -8.11
C ILE A 71 -6.44 -5.89 -8.32
N VAL A 72 -5.65 -5.10 -9.07
CA VAL A 72 -4.31 -5.49 -9.49
C VAL A 72 -3.23 -4.83 -8.65
N ALA A 73 -3.54 -3.70 -8.02
CA ALA A 73 -2.59 -2.91 -7.27
C ALA A 73 -3.22 -2.20 -6.08
N MET A 74 -2.39 -1.95 -5.07
CA MET A 74 -2.71 -1.14 -3.90
C MET A 74 -1.58 -0.14 -3.66
N SER A 75 -1.90 1.15 -3.73
CA SER A 75 -1.03 2.23 -3.31
C SER A 75 -1.09 2.38 -1.80
N LEU A 76 0.10 2.37 -1.17
CA LEU A 76 0.23 2.39 0.29
C LEU A 76 -0.24 3.71 0.90
N ARG A 77 0.12 4.85 0.29
CA ARG A 77 -0.23 6.19 0.78
C ARG A 77 0.02 7.21 -0.32
N ASN A 78 -0.96 8.04 -0.67
CA ASN A 78 -0.73 9.14 -1.61
C ASN A 78 0.11 10.25 -0.96
N GLU A 79 1.12 10.75 -1.68
CA GLU A 79 1.83 12.01 -1.39
C GLU A 79 2.31 12.19 0.06
N LEU A 80 3.32 11.43 0.50
CA LEU A 80 3.97 11.73 1.77
C LEU A 80 4.66 13.11 1.71
N HIS A 81 4.36 13.99 2.65
CA HIS A 81 4.84 15.37 2.71
C HIS A 81 5.05 15.84 4.17
N GLY A 82 5.51 17.08 4.36
CA GLY A 82 5.65 17.67 5.68
C GLY A 82 7.06 17.66 6.30
N PRO A 83 7.26 18.43 7.39
CA PRO A 83 8.59 18.76 7.92
C PRO A 83 9.26 17.62 8.71
N ARG A 84 8.52 16.55 9.04
CA ARG A 84 9.01 15.41 9.82
C ARG A 84 9.52 14.25 8.98
N GLN A 85 9.64 14.44 7.66
CA GLN A 85 10.07 13.39 6.74
C GLN A 85 11.43 12.81 7.14
N ASN A 86 11.42 11.49 7.35
CA ASN A 86 12.60 10.73 7.70
C ASN A 86 12.67 9.45 6.87
N LEU A 87 13.78 9.26 6.17
CA LEU A 87 14.05 8.04 5.41
C LEU A 87 13.96 6.79 6.31
N LYS A 88 14.44 6.84 7.56
CA LYS A 88 14.44 5.68 8.46
C LYS A 88 13.03 5.15 8.73
N ASP A 89 12.10 6.06 9.01
CA ASP A 89 10.71 5.71 9.30
C ASP A 89 9.98 5.31 8.02
N TRP A 90 10.25 6.00 6.90
CA TRP A 90 9.74 5.60 5.58
C TRP A 90 10.14 4.15 5.24
N TYR A 91 11.43 3.78 5.34
CA TYR A 91 11.88 2.42 5.06
C TYR A 91 11.23 1.40 6.00
N LYS A 92 11.07 1.75 7.28
CA LYS A 92 10.50 0.85 8.29
C LYS A 92 9.02 0.59 8.02
N TYR A 93 8.21 1.65 7.90
CA TYR A 93 6.76 1.53 7.79
C TYR A 93 6.31 1.09 6.39
N MET A 94 6.95 1.56 5.32
CA MET A 94 6.66 1.05 3.97
C MET A 94 6.96 -0.45 3.86
N SER A 95 8.06 -0.92 4.46
CA SER A 95 8.36 -2.35 4.46
C SER A 95 7.34 -3.15 5.25
N GLN A 96 6.95 -2.67 6.44
CA GLN A 96 5.96 -3.34 7.27
C GLN A 96 4.59 -3.41 6.61
N ALA A 97 4.12 -2.33 5.99
CA ALA A 97 2.85 -2.28 5.28
C ALA A 97 2.85 -3.20 4.05
N ALA A 98 3.91 -3.16 3.24
CA ALA A 98 4.05 -4.02 2.07
C ALA A 98 4.06 -5.51 2.45
N LEU A 99 4.77 -5.88 3.53
CA LEU A 99 4.77 -7.26 4.06
C LEU A 99 3.39 -7.67 4.60
N ALA A 100 2.69 -6.76 5.29
CA ALA A 100 1.35 -7.04 5.83
C ALA A 100 0.33 -7.29 4.72
N ILE A 101 0.31 -6.45 3.68
CA ILE A 101 -0.55 -6.63 2.50
C ILE A 101 -0.20 -7.91 1.78
N HIS A 102 1.09 -8.16 1.50
CA HIS A 102 1.50 -9.35 0.75
C HIS A 102 1.20 -10.66 1.50
N LYS A 103 1.23 -10.65 2.83
CA LYS A 103 0.86 -11.81 3.66
C LYS A 103 -0.61 -12.19 3.50
N VAL A 104 -1.48 -11.21 3.27
CA VAL A 104 -2.93 -11.42 3.14
C VAL A 104 -3.34 -11.62 1.69
N ASN A 105 -2.76 -10.85 0.77
CA ASN A 105 -3.00 -10.94 -0.65
C ASN A 105 -1.65 -11.03 -1.40
N PRO A 106 -1.16 -12.24 -1.71
CA PRO A 106 0.13 -12.41 -2.37
C PRO A 106 0.12 -12.01 -3.86
N ASN A 107 -1.06 -11.81 -4.45
CA ASN A 107 -1.24 -11.55 -5.87
C ASN A 107 -1.31 -10.06 -6.22
N VAL A 108 -1.46 -9.18 -5.23
CA VAL A 108 -1.60 -7.74 -5.45
C VAL A 108 -0.26 -7.04 -5.60
N LEU A 109 -0.17 -6.09 -6.54
CA LEU A 109 0.99 -5.22 -6.68
C LEU A 109 0.95 -4.12 -5.62
N VAL A 110 1.98 -4.02 -4.78
CA VAL A 110 2.10 -2.91 -3.83
C VAL A 110 2.81 -1.75 -4.51
N VAL A 111 2.12 -0.62 -4.64
CA VAL A 111 2.67 0.63 -5.15
C VAL A 111 3.13 1.48 -3.98
N ILE A 112 4.39 1.92 -4.03
CA ILE A 112 5.05 2.64 -2.95
C ILE A 112 5.33 4.05 -3.41
N SER A 113 4.90 4.99 -2.59
CA SER A 113 4.97 6.42 -2.83
C SER A 113 6.28 7.00 -2.28
N GLY A 114 6.75 8.07 -2.90
CA GLY A 114 8.04 8.70 -2.62
C GLY A 114 7.98 9.66 -1.43
N LEU A 115 8.97 10.55 -1.37
CA LEU A 115 8.97 11.69 -0.48
C LEU A 115 8.63 12.96 -1.27
N ASN A 116 8.30 14.02 -0.52
CA ASN A 116 7.95 15.34 -1.04
C ASN A 116 6.88 15.29 -2.16
N TYR A 117 5.65 14.86 -1.84
CA TYR A 117 4.57 14.72 -2.84
C TYR A 117 4.93 13.76 -3.98
N ASP A 118 5.59 12.66 -3.66
CA ASP A 118 6.06 11.63 -4.60
C ASP A 118 7.05 12.12 -5.67
N THR A 119 7.59 13.33 -5.51
CA THR A 119 8.56 13.90 -6.45
C THR A 119 9.97 13.36 -6.22
N GLU A 120 10.26 12.83 -5.01
CA GLU A 120 11.57 12.32 -4.66
C GLU A 120 11.55 10.79 -4.46
N LEU A 121 12.19 10.08 -5.39
CA LEU A 121 12.46 8.64 -5.33
C LEU A 121 13.96 8.31 -5.46
N GLN A 122 14.82 9.33 -5.53
CA GLN A 122 16.25 9.17 -5.82
C GLN A 122 16.98 8.36 -4.75
N PHE A 123 16.50 8.40 -3.50
CA PHE A 123 17.06 7.63 -2.39
C PHE A 123 17.00 6.10 -2.63
N LEU A 124 16.03 5.61 -3.41
CA LEU A 124 15.92 4.20 -3.78
C LEU A 124 17.08 3.72 -4.65
N ARG A 125 17.69 4.63 -5.43
CA ARG A 125 18.88 4.32 -6.23
C ARG A 125 20.07 3.95 -5.35
N ASN A 126 20.21 4.62 -4.20
CA ASN A 126 21.33 4.40 -3.29
C ASN A 126 21.05 3.26 -2.31
N LYS A 127 19.79 3.07 -1.92
CA LYS A 127 19.37 2.01 -1.01
C LYS A 127 18.04 1.41 -1.48
N PRO A 128 18.06 0.32 -2.25
CA PRO A 128 16.81 -0.31 -2.69
C PRO A 128 16.03 -0.84 -1.48
N LEU A 129 14.71 -0.76 -1.55
CA LEU A 129 13.82 -1.34 -0.55
C LEU A 129 13.91 -2.86 -0.63
N LYS A 130 14.57 -3.48 0.36
CA LYS A 130 14.68 -4.94 0.44
C LYS A 130 13.46 -5.48 1.19
N LEU A 131 12.49 -5.96 0.43
CA LEU A 131 11.35 -6.70 0.97
C LEU A 131 11.67 -8.18 0.83
N ASP A 132 11.96 -8.83 1.96
CA ASP A 132 12.10 -10.28 2.00
C ASP A 132 10.70 -10.90 2.08
N PHE A 133 10.06 -10.98 0.93
CA PHE A 133 8.91 -11.83 0.78
C PHE A 133 9.46 -13.25 0.80
N HIS A 134 9.30 -13.97 1.92
CA HIS A 134 9.54 -15.41 1.97
C HIS A 134 8.59 -16.11 1.00
N ARG A 135 8.90 -16.03 -0.30
CA ARG A 135 8.39 -16.93 -1.32
C ARG A 135 9.04 -18.26 -0.97
N GLN A 136 8.30 -19.11 -0.28
CA GLN A 136 8.53 -20.54 -0.40
C GLN A 136 8.27 -20.88 -1.87
N VAL A 137 9.30 -20.75 -2.69
CA VAL A 137 9.34 -21.40 -3.99
C VAL A 137 9.24 -22.89 -3.65
N PRO A 138 8.25 -23.65 -4.17
CA PRO A 138 8.31 -25.09 -4.06
C PRO A 138 9.53 -25.50 -4.88
N THR A 139 10.63 -25.79 -4.20
CA THR A 139 11.78 -26.44 -4.80
C THR A 139 11.30 -27.82 -5.21
N PHE A 140 10.82 -27.96 -6.44
CA PHE A 140 10.74 -29.27 -7.08
C PHE A 140 12.18 -29.74 -7.25
N ALA A 141 12.70 -30.40 -6.22
CA ALA A 141 13.88 -31.22 -6.34
C ALA A 141 13.56 -32.27 -7.39
N LYS A 142 14.14 -32.14 -8.59
CA LYS A 142 14.18 -33.21 -9.55
C LYS A 142 14.89 -34.38 -8.89
N GLU A 143 14.12 -35.43 -8.62
CA GLU A 143 14.61 -36.75 -8.33
C GLU A 143 15.28 -37.28 -9.61
N GLU A 144 16.59 -37.06 -9.74
CA GLU A 144 17.38 -37.73 -10.77
C GLU A 144 17.61 -39.17 -10.32
N SER A 145 16.82 -40.06 -10.92
CA SER A 145 17.09 -41.49 -11.00
C SER A 145 18.31 -41.73 -11.88
N ARG A 146 19.33 -42.38 -11.32
CA ARG A 146 20.24 -43.32 -12.01
C ARG A 146 21.05 -44.12 -11.01
#